data_AF-A0A410GAL5-F1
#
_entry.id   AF-A0A410GAL5-F1
#
_cell.length_a   1.000
_cell.length_b   1.000
_cell.length_c   1.000
_cell.angle_alpha   90.00
_cell.angle_beta   90.00
_cell.angle_gamma   90.00
#
_symmetry.space_group_name_H-M   'P 1'
#
loop_
_entity.id
_entity.type
_entity.pdbx_description
1 polymer ?
#
loop_
_entity_poly.entity_id
_entity_poly.type
_entity_poly.pdbx_seq_one_letter_code
_entity_poly.pdbx_strand_id
1 'polypeptide(L)'
;MSTPDDVQRLIRQFDLIPHPEGGHYVETYRSAENIIRHPRGLERSASTAIYYLLNAGAYSAWHRIASDEMWHFYCGHPLLVHVIAADGELTTHRLGNPLLSDDAQFQVLVPAHAWFSAELVDPQHYAFVGCTVAPGFEFAEFELGVEDAMHAQYPQHGDLIRRLVSRHR
;
A
#
# COMPACT_ATOMS: atom_id res chain seq x y z
N MET A 1 -3.81 13.26 -19.88
CA MET A 1 -4.57 12.05 -20.21
C MET A 1 -3.58 10.90 -20.16
N SER A 2 -3.57 10.17 -19.05
CA SER A 2 -2.79 8.94 -18.92
C SER A 2 -3.32 7.92 -19.90
N THR A 3 -2.50 7.46 -20.84
CA THR A 3 -2.97 6.50 -21.85
C THR A 3 -2.77 5.07 -21.33
N PRO A 4 -3.57 4.09 -21.77
CA PRO A 4 -3.32 2.67 -21.50
C PRO A 4 -1.89 2.22 -21.85
N ASP A 5 -1.21 2.95 -22.74
CA ASP A 5 0.18 2.72 -23.12
C ASP A 5 1.16 2.99 -21.98
N ASP A 6 0.93 4.00 -21.12
CA ASP A 6 1.84 4.33 -20.02
C ASP A 6 1.89 3.21 -18.97
N VAL A 7 0.74 2.63 -18.63
CA VAL A 7 0.66 1.48 -17.71
C VAL A 7 1.48 0.30 -18.22
N GLN A 8 1.27 -0.08 -19.49
CA GLN A 8 1.99 -1.20 -20.09
C GLN A 8 3.48 -0.93 -20.26
N ARG A 9 3.87 0.33 -20.51
CA ARG A 9 5.26 0.75 -20.53
C ARG A 9 5.90 0.63 -19.16
N LEU A 10 5.24 1.08 -18.09
CA LEU A 10 5.74 0.94 -16.71
C LEU A 10 5.92 -0.53 -16.33
N ILE A 11 4.91 -1.37 -16.59
CA ILE A 11 4.98 -2.82 -16.30
C ILE A 11 6.18 -3.45 -16.99
N ARG A 12 6.37 -3.19 -18.29
CA ARG A 12 7.49 -3.77 -19.06
C ARG A 12 8.85 -3.17 -18.71
N GLN A 13 8.91 -1.87 -18.43
CA GLN A 13 10.17 -1.17 -18.17
C GLN A 13 10.77 -1.55 -16.82
N PHE A 14 9.91 -1.83 -15.83
CA PHE A 14 10.32 -2.14 -14.47
C PHE A 14 10.03 -3.59 -14.07
N ASP A 15 9.70 -4.45 -15.03
CA ASP A 15 9.42 -5.88 -14.80
C ASP A 15 8.40 -6.14 -13.68
N LEU A 16 7.34 -5.31 -13.62
CA LEU A 16 6.33 -5.41 -12.57
C LEU A 16 5.51 -6.70 -12.72
N ILE A 17 5.30 -7.39 -11.61
CA ILE A 17 4.47 -8.61 -11.55
C ILE A 17 3.18 -8.33 -10.75
N PRO A 18 2.09 -9.08 -10.96
CA PRO A 18 0.88 -8.92 -10.16
C PRO A 18 1.15 -9.08 -8.66
N HIS A 19 0.60 -8.20 -7.82
CA HIS A 19 0.69 -8.30 -6.35
C HIS A 19 -0.54 -9.01 -5.76
N PRO A 20 -0.40 -9.84 -4.69
CA PRO A 20 -1.51 -10.58 -4.10
C PRO A 20 -2.70 -9.74 -3.63
N GLU A 21 -2.46 -8.50 -3.21
CA GLU A 21 -3.51 -7.59 -2.72
C GLU A 21 -4.19 -6.78 -3.84
N GLY A 22 -3.71 -6.90 -5.07
CA GLY A 22 -4.10 -6.10 -6.24
C GLY A 22 -2.97 -5.23 -6.78
N GLY A 23 -3.08 -4.80 -8.05
CA GLY A 23 -2.03 -4.02 -8.72
C GLY A 23 -0.83 -4.85 -9.17
N HIS A 24 0.28 -4.15 -9.48
CA HIS A 24 1.56 -4.77 -9.84
C HIS A 24 2.69 -4.19 -9.00
N TYR A 25 3.74 -4.97 -8.74
CA TYR A 25 4.88 -4.54 -7.94
C TYR A 25 6.19 -5.18 -8.42
N VAL A 26 7.30 -4.65 -7.94
CA VAL A 26 8.61 -5.31 -7.96
C VAL A 26 9.44 -4.81 -6.78
N GLU A 27 10.18 -5.71 -6.12
CA GLU A 27 11.19 -5.30 -5.13
C GLU A 27 12.43 -4.75 -5.85
N THR A 28 12.78 -3.51 -5.55
CA THR A 28 13.92 -2.79 -6.17
C THR A 28 15.13 -2.71 -5.26
N TYR A 29 14.91 -2.85 -3.95
CA TYR A 29 15.97 -2.79 -2.95
C TYR A 29 15.66 -3.67 -1.75
N ARG A 30 16.70 -4.33 -1.26
CA ARG A 30 16.75 -5.00 0.04
C ARG A 30 18.12 -4.75 0.63
N SER A 31 18.16 -4.22 1.85
CA SER A 31 19.42 -3.92 2.53
C SER A 31 20.23 -5.19 2.77
N ALA A 32 21.54 -5.12 2.49
CA ALA A 32 22.50 -6.15 2.87
C ALA A 32 22.80 -6.13 4.38
N GLU A 33 22.55 -5.01 5.06
CA GLU A 33 22.61 -4.92 6.51
C GLU A 33 21.35 -5.49 7.13
N ASN A 34 21.54 -6.32 8.17
CA ASN A 34 20.47 -6.83 9.01
C ASN A 34 20.46 -6.13 10.37
N ILE A 35 19.26 -5.96 10.92
CA ILE A 35 19.01 -5.42 12.25
C ILE A 35 18.22 -6.43 13.09
N ILE A 36 18.33 -6.33 14.40
CA ILE A 36 17.53 -7.11 15.34
C ILE A 36 16.31 -6.29 15.75
N ARG A 37 15.11 -6.75 15.37
CA ARG A 37 13.85 -6.09 15.72
C ARG A 37 13.44 -6.45 17.14
N HIS A 38 13.41 -5.46 18.02
CA HIS A 38 12.89 -5.60 19.38
C HIS A 38 11.35 -5.54 19.41
N PRO A 39 10.70 -6.13 20.43
CA PRO A 39 11.30 -6.96 21.49
C PRO A 39 11.53 -8.42 21.07
N ARG A 40 11.03 -8.82 19.89
CA ARG A 40 10.99 -10.22 19.45
C ARG A 40 12.37 -10.84 19.16
N GLY A 41 13.42 -10.01 19.01
CA GLY A 41 14.77 -10.48 18.71
C GLY A 41 14.93 -11.05 17.29
N LEU A 42 14.00 -10.71 16.39
CA LEU A 42 13.97 -11.25 15.03
C LEU A 42 14.92 -10.47 14.14
N GLU A 43 15.77 -11.19 13.40
CA GLU A 43 16.64 -10.59 12.40
C GLU A 43 15.82 -10.21 11.15
N ARG A 44 16.00 -8.99 10.66
CA ARG A 44 15.36 -8.46 9.45
C ARG A 44 16.37 -7.65 8.66
N SER A 45 16.20 -7.60 7.34
CA SER A 45 16.90 -6.58 6.54
C SER A 45 16.58 -5.18 7.10
N ALA A 46 17.54 -4.28 7.09
CA ALA A 46 17.36 -2.94 7.64
C ALA A 46 16.24 -2.17 6.92
N SER A 47 16.05 -2.41 5.63
CA SER A 47 14.98 -1.82 4.83
C SER A 47 14.78 -2.56 3.51
N THR A 48 13.57 -2.50 2.98
CA THR A 48 13.22 -2.91 1.61
C THR A 48 12.51 -1.76 0.90
N ALA A 49 12.61 -1.71 -0.43
CA ALA A 49 11.79 -0.81 -1.24
C ALA A 49 11.24 -1.52 -2.47
N ILE A 50 10.03 -1.12 -2.86
CA ILE A 50 9.33 -1.63 -4.04
C ILE A 50 8.90 -0.48 -4.96
N TYR A 51 8.70 -0.79 -6.24
CA TYR A 51 7.74 -0.06 -7.06
C TYR A 51 6.38 -0.73 -6.98
N TYR A 52 5.32 0.09 -7.00
CA TYR A 52 3.94 -0.37 -6.98
C TYR A 52 3.08 0.43 -7.96
N LEU A 53 2.21 -0.26 -8.68
CA LEU A 53 1.33 0.29 -9.72
C LEU A 53 -0.11 -0.16 -9.47
N LEU A 54 -1.00 0.82 -9.25
CA LEU A 54 -2.45 0.62 -9.28
C LEU A 54 -3.02 1.17 -10.57
N ASN A 55 -3.86 0.40 -11.24
CA ASN A 55 -4.52 0.77 -12.49
C ASN A 55 -5.81 -0.05 -12.72
N ALA A 56 -6.64 0.39 -13.68
CA ALA A 56 -7.78 -0.38 -14.19
C ALA A 56 -8.79 -0.82 -13.11
N GLY A 57 -9.10 0.08 -12.17
CA GLY A 57 -10.03 -0.19 -11.06
C GLY A 57 -9.52 -1.19 -10.03
N ALA A 58 -8.27 -1.64 -10.11
CA ALA A 58 -7.64 -2.38 -9.02
C ALA A 58 -7.48 -1.48 -7.78
N TYR A 59 -7.48 -2.12 -6.62
CA TYR A 59 -7.20 -1.52 -5.33
C TYR A 59 -6.20 -2.41 -4.60
N SER A 60 -5.48 -1.82 -3.64
CA SER A 60 -4.73 -2.55 -2.64
C SER A 60 -5.71 -2.97 -1.55
N ALA A 61 -5.98 -4.27 -1.45
CA ALA A 61 -6.89 -4.81 -0.44
C ALA A 61 -6.44 -4.46 0.99
N TRP A 62 -7.39 -4.48 1.93
CA TRP A 62 -7.07 -4.34 3.36
C TRP A 62 -6.01 -5.36 3.77
N HIS A 63 -4.91 -4.85 4.31
CA HIS A 63 -3.83 -5.67 4.84
C HIS A 63 -3.10 -4.92 5.96
N ARG A 64 -2.19 -5.62 6.64
CA ARG A 64 -1.26 -5.01 7.58
C ARG A 64 0.09 -5.70 7.53
N ILE A 65 1.12 -4.97 7.94
CA ILE A 65 2.48 -5.47 8.06
C ILE A 65 3.07 -5.14 9.43
N ALA A 66 4.18 -5.78 9.80
CA ALA A 66 4.80 -5.59 11.12
C ALA A 66 5.72 -4.34 11.23
N SER A 67 5.92 -3.60 10.15
CA SER A 67 6.81 -2.43 10.08
C SER A 67 6.06 -1.20 9.61
N ASP A 68 6.65 -0.04 9.85
CA ASP A 68 6.26 1.19 9.19
C ASP A 68 6.50 1.06 7.68
N GLU A 69 5.54 1.54 6.90
CA GLU A 69 5.64 1.66 5.45
C GLU A 69 5.46 3.12 5.01
N MET A 70 6.45 3.63 4.30
CA MET A 70 6.38 4.93 3.67
C MET A 70 5.98 4.77 2.21
N TRP A 71 4.87 5.39 1.83
CA TRP A 71 4.40 5.48 0.45
C TRP A 71 4.92 6.76 -0.19
N HIS A 72 5.36 6.69 -1.45
CA HIS A 72 5.97 7.79 -2.19
C HIS A 72 5.29 7.94 -3.56
N PHE A 73 4.69 9.09 -3.84
CA PHE A 73 4.10 9.35 -5.14
C PHE A 73 5.18 9.66 -6.20
N TYR A 74 5.14 8.98 -7.35
CA TYR A 74 6.01 9.29 -8.49
C TYR A 74 5.27 9.93 -9.65
N CYS A 75 4.21 9.29 -10.16
CA CYS A 75 3.43 9.83 -11.26
C CYS A 75 2.03 9.19 -11.37
N GLY A 76 1.20 9.76 -12.26
CA GLY A 76 -0.18 9.33 -12.48
C GLY A 76 -1.17 10.20 -11.73
N HIS A 77 -2.23 9.58 -11.20
CA HIS A 77 -3.30 10.24 -10.46
C HIS A 77 -3.20 9.93 -8.96
N PRO A 78 -3.77 10.78 -8.09
CA PRO A 78 -3.68 10.56 -6.65
C PRO A 78 -4.37 9.27 -6.20
N LEU A 79 -3.82 8.67 -5.14
CA LEU A 79 -4.41 7.56 -4.39
C LEU A 79 -5.08 8.09 -3.12
N LEU A 80 -6.09 7.35 -2.65
CA LEU A 80 -6.54 7.39 -1.27
C LEU A 80 -5.87 6.23 -0.53
N VAL A 81 -5.13 6.52 0.53
CA VAL A 81 -4.56 5.53 1.45
C VAL A 81 -5.36 5.58 2.74
N HIS A 82 -6.17 4.56 2.97
CA HIS A 82 -7.01 4.43 4.15
C HIS A 82 -6.23 3.68 5.23
N VAL A 83 -6.19 4.21 6.44
CA VAL A 83 -5.46 3.63 7.57
C VAL A 83 -6.38 3.59 8.78
N ILE A 84 -6.59 2.38 9.32
CA ILE A 84 -7.27 2.16 10.61
C ILE A 84 -6.18 1.92 11.66
N ALA A 85 -6.03 2.89 12.56
CA ALA A 85 -5.08 2.81 13.66
C ALA A 85 -5.50 1.77 14.72
N ALA A 86 -4.60 1.48 15.67
CA ALA A 86 -4.83 0.48 16.71
C ALA A 86 -6.03 0.80 17.62
N ASP A 87 -6.38 2.07 17.78
CA ASP A 87 -7.56 2.54 18.52
C ASP A 87 -8.86 2.53 17.69
N GLY A 88 -8.77 2.16 16.40
CA GLY A 88 -9.90 2.11 15.48
C GLY A 88 -10.22 3.44 14.79
N GLU A 89 -9.42 4.48 14.96
CA GLU A 89 -9.53 5.72 14.19
C GLU A 89 -9.19 5.45 12.71
N LEU A 90 -10.07 5.87 11.80
CA LEU A 90 -9.84 5.80 10.36
C LEU A 90 -9.34 7.16 9.87
N THR A 91 -8.15 7.18 9.30
CA THR A 91 -7.64 8.32 8.53
C THR A 91 -7.55 7.94 7.06
N THR A 92 -7.87 8.88 6.16
CA THR A 92 -7.66 8.71 4.72
C THR A 92 -6.72 9.80 4.23
N HIS A 93 -5.56 9.38 3.74
CA HIS A 93 -4.57 10.28 3.18
C HIS A 93 -4.71 10.33 1.66
N ARG A 94 -4.56 11.51 1.07
CA ARG A 94 -4.43 11.65 -0.38
C ARG A 94 -2.95 11.67 -0.76
N LEU A 95 -2.48 10.59 -1.37
CA LEU A 95 -1.10 10.48 -1.87
C LEU A 95 -1.07 10.93 -3.34
N GLY A 96 -0.34 11.98 -3.67
CA GLY A 96 -0.37 12.60 -4.99
C GLY A 96 0.59 13.77 -5.15
N ASN A 97 0.43 14.52 -6.24
CA ASN A 97 1.19 15.74 -6.46
C ASN A 97 0.45 16.96 -5.85
N PRO A 98 0.92 17.55 -4.73
CA PRO A 98 0.31 18.74 -4.10
C PRO A 98 0.23 19.96 -5.02
N LEU A 99 1.04 20.03 -6.08
CA LEU A 99 0.98 21.12 -7.06
C LEU A 99 -0.22 21.00 -8.01
N LEU A 100 -0.90 19.84 -8.01
CA LEU A 100 -2.08 19.55 -8.83
C LEU A 100 -3.34 19.29 -7.98
N SER A 101 -3.19 19.08 -6.67
CA SER A 101 -4.28 18.77 -5.73
C SER A 101 -3.91 19.24 -4.32
N ASP A 102 -4.57 20.29 -3.84
CA ASP A 102 -4.15 21.03 -2.64
C ASP A 102 -4.17 20.21 -1.33
N ASP A 103 -4.92 19.11 -1.28
CA ASP A 103 -5.02 18.19 -0.14
C ASP A 103 -4.12 16.94 -0.29
N ALA A 104 -3.33 16.85 -1.37
CA ALA A 104 -2.42 15.74 -1.61
C ALA A 104 -1.05 15.93 -0.93
N GLN A 105 -0.34 14.83 -0.70
CA GLN A 105 1.03 14.81 -0.22
C GLN A 105 1.87 13.85 -1.05
N PHE A 106 3.16 14.15 -1.23
CA PHE A 106 4.07 13.24 -1.95
C PHE A 106 4.42 11.99 -1.14
N GLN A 107 4.26 12.03 0.19
CA GLN A 107 4.60 10.93 1.08
C GLN A 107 3.53 10.72 2.14
N VAL A 108 3.24 9.45 2.44
CA VAL A 108 2.29 9.04 3.49
C VAL A 108 2.92 7.90 4.28
N LEU A 109 2.94 8.02 5.61
CA LEU A 109 3.37 6.96 6.51
C LEU A 109 2.16 6.12 6.91
N VAL A 110 2.28 4.81 6.75
CA VAL A 110 1.41 3.82 7.39
C VAL A 110 2.17 3.22 8.58
N PRO A 111 1.69 3.41 9.82
CA PRO A 111 2.34 2.85 10.99
C PRO A 111 2.29 1.32 11.02
N ALA A 112 3.31 0.69 11.59
CA ALA A 112 3.36 -0.73 11.86
C ALA A 112 2.07 -1.25 12.52
N HIS A 113 1.60 -2.40 12.07
CA HIS A 113 0.40 -3.10 12.57
C HIS A 113 -0.95 -2.41 12.33
N ALA A 114 -0.98 -1.20 11.76
CA ALA A 114 -2.22 -0.59 11.31
C ALA A 114 -2.81 -1.38 10.13
N TRP A 115 -4.13 -1.48 10.07
CA TRP A 115 -4.80 -1.98 8.87
C TRP A 115 -4.85 -0.86 7.85
N PHE A 116 -4.51 -1.15 6.60
CA PHE A 116 -4.57 -0.16 5.54
C PHE A 116 -4.98 -0.76 4.20
N SER A 117 -5.53 0.10 3.35
CA SER A 117 -5.89 -0.20 1.96
C SER A 117 -5.64 1.03 1.11
N ALA A 118 -5.50 0.85 -0.20
CA ALA A 118 -5.33 1.97 -1.11
C ALA A 118 -6.16 1.82 -2.38
N GLU A 119 -6.69 2.93 -2.88
CA GLU A 119 -7.42 2.96 -4.14
C GLU A 119 -7.16 4.24 -4.91
N LEU A 120 -7.41 4.20 -6.22
CA LEU A 120 -7.37 5.39 -7.04
C LEU A 120 -8.56 6.30 -6.71
N VAL A 121 -8.30 7.60 -6.65
CA VAL A 121 -9.37 8.61 -6.57
C VAL A 121 -10.30 8.52 -7.78
N ASP A 122 -9.73 8.25 -8.96
CA ASP A 122 -10.46 7.93 -10.18
C ASP A 122 -10.00 6.56 -10.71
N PRO A 123 -10.86 5.53 -10.68
CA PRO A 123 -10.52 4.16 -11.06
C PRO A 123 -10.18 4.00 -12.54
N GLN A 124 -10.45 4.99 -13.38
CA GLN A 124 -10.11 4.97 -14.82
C GLN A 124 -8.65 5.29 -15.10
N HIS A 125 -7.89 5.70 -14.07
CA HIS A 125 -6.50 6.12 -14.20
C HIS A 125 -5.53 5.10 -13.61
N TYR A 126 -4.29 5.54 -13.42
CA TYR A 126 -3.25 4.77 -12.75
C TYR A 126 -2.48 5.66 -11.77
N ALA A 127 -1.82 5.04 -10.80
CA ALA A 127 -0.85 5.67 -9.93
C ALA A 127 0.39 4.79 -9.84
N PHE A 128 1.56 5.38 -10.07
CA PHE A 128 2.85 4.73 -9.88
C PHE A 128 3.51 5.33 -8.64
N VAL A 129 3.80 4.46 -7.68
CA VAL A 129 4.31 4.83 -6.37
C VAL A 129 5.49 3.94 -5.99
N GLY A 130 6.24 4.37 -4.99
CA GLY A 130 7.21 3.53 -4.30
C GLY A 130 6.76 3.29 -2.87
N CYS A 131 7.06 2.11 -2.33
CA CYS A 131 6.87 1.84 -0.91
C CYS A 131 8.20 1.43 -0.29
N THR A 132 8.56 2.05 0.83
CA THR A 132 9.75 1.73 1.60
C THR A 132 9.33 1.21 2.97
N VAL A 133 9.83 0.05 3.35
CA VAL A 133 9.50 -0.61 4.62
C VAL A 133 10.77 -0.73 5.46
N ALA A 134 10.69 -0.32 6.73
CA ALA A 134 11.81 -0.37 7.65
C ALA A 134 11.34 -0.71 9.09
N PRO A 135 11.85 -1.79 9.72
CA PRO A 135 12.72 -2.82 9.14
C PRO A 135 12.07 -3.53 7.95
N GLY A 136 12.86 -4.14 7.07
CA GLY A 136 12.43 -4.66 5.77
C GLY A 136 11.21 -5.58 5.81
N PHE A 137 10.46 -5.56 4.71
CA PHE A 137 9.25 -6.36 4.48
C PHE A 137 9.56 -7.85 4.43
N GLU A 138 8.69 -8.64 5.05
CA GLU A 138 8.70 -10.09 5.02
C GLU A 138 7.27 -10.61 4.82
N PHE A 139 7.05 -11.50 3.86
CA PHE A 139 5.73 -12.09 3.59
C PHE A 139 5.15 -12.84 4.81
N ALA A 140 6.01 -13.39 5.67
CA ALA A 140 5.56 -14.04 6.91
C ALA A 140 4.94 -13.06 7.93
N GLU A 141 5.09 -11.75 7.71
CA GLU A 141 4.56 -10.67 8.53
C GLU A 141 3.50 -9.84 7.79
N PHE A 142 3.07 -10.29 6.61
CA PHE A 142 1.99 -9.72 5.81
C PHE A 142 0.69 -10.47 6.06
N GLU A 143 -0.35 -9.74 6.42
CA GLU A 143 -1.67 -10.31 6.72
C GLU A 143 -2.75 -9.61 5.91
N LEU A 144 -3.51 -10.39 5.15
CA LEU A 144 -4.71 -9.91 4.45
C LEU A 144 -5.90 -9.83 5.40
N GLY A 145 -6.68 -8.77 5.25
CA GLY A 145 -7.90 -8.53 6.01
C GLY A 145 -9.00 -9.52 5.66
N VAL A 146 -9.60 -10.10 6.70
CA VAL A 146 -10.79 -10.95 6.58
C VAL A 146 -12.02 -10.13 6.96
N GLU A 147 -13.01 -10.04 6.05
CA GLU A 147 -14.18 -9.17 6.20
C GLU A 147 -14.88 -9.34 7.55
N ASP A 148 -15.28 -10.56 7.92
CA ASP A 148 -16.01 -10.82 9.17
C ASP A 148 -15.21 -10.39 10.40
N ALA A 149 -13.90 -10.66 10.42
CA ALA A 149 -13.03 -10.32 11.55
C ALA A 149 -12.84 -8.80 11.66
N MET A 150 -12.56 -8.13 10.54
CA MET A 150 -12.40 -6.67 10.52
C MET A 150 -13.72 -5.96 10.85
N HIS A 151 -14.85 -6.42 10.33
CA HIS A 151 -16.15 -5.83 10.62
C HIS A 151 -16.56 -6.03 12.09
N ALA A 152 -16.21 -7.16 12.70
CA ALA A 152 -16.42 -7.38 14.13
C ALA A 152 -15.58 -6.42 14.99
N GLN A 153 -14.34 -6.12 14.57
CA GLN A 153 -13.43 -5.24 15.29
C GLN A 153 -13.71 -3.74 15.06
N TYR A 154 -14.12 -3.37 13.84
CA TYR A 154 -14.31 -1.99 13.40
C TYR A 154 -15.68 -1.79 12.72
N PRO A 155 -16.80 -2.06 13.42
CA PRO A 155 -18.14 -2.04 12.82
C PRO A 155 -18.50 -0.66 12.23
N GLN A 156 -17.96 0.42 12.80
CA GLN A 156 -18.17 1.79 12.32
C GLN A 156 -17.64 2.04 10.89
N HIS A 157 -16.72 1.21 10.39
CA HIS A 157 -16.10 1.34 9.07
C HIS A 157 -16.56 0.25 8.08
N GLY A 158 -17.63 -0.48 8.43
CA GLY A 158 -18.04 -1.72 7.75
C GLY A 158 -18.23 -1.61 6.24
N ASP A 159 -18.76 -0.50 5.73
CA ASP A 159 -18.95 -0.30 4.29
C ASP A 159 -17.64 -0.15 3.52
N LEU A 160 -16.67 0.58 4.09
CA LEU A 160 -15.34 0.72 3.48
C LEU A 160 -14.55 -0.58 3.56
N ILE A 161 -14.65 -1.29 4.69
CA ILE A 161 -14.07 -2.62 4.89
C ILE A 161 -14.57 -3.57 3.79
N ARG A 162 -15.89 -3.74 3.68
CA ARG A 162 -16.51 -4.62 2.68
C ARG A 162 -16.10 -4.30 1.25
N ARG A 163 -15.93 -3.03 0.91
CA ARG A 163 -15.60 -2.61 -0.45
C ARG A 163 -14.18 -3.00 -0.86
N LEU A 164 -13.24 -2.97 0.09
CA LEU A 164 -11.80 -3.08 -0.15
C LEU A 164 -11.15 -4.31 0.51
N VAL A 165 -11.91 -5.28 1.01
CA VAL A 165 -11.35 -6.60 1.36
C VAL A 165 -10.96 -7.37 0.10
N SER A 166 -10.01 -8.31 0.23
CA SER A 166 -9.63 -9.17 -0.90
C SER A 166 -10.83 -10.02 -1.34
N ARG A 167 -11.11 -9.99 -2.65
CA ARG A 167 -12.17 -10.82 -3.28
C ARG A 167 -11.65 -12.15 -3.79
N HIS A 168 -10.33 -12.36 -3.74
CA HIS A 168 -9.68 -13.60 -4.15
C HIS A 168 -9.39 -14.43 -2.90
N ARG A 169 -10.16 -15.52 -2.75
CA ARG A 169 -9.82 -16.64 -1.86
C ARG A 169 -9.09 -17.71 -2.64
#